data_AF-A0A1Y3EY03-F1
#
_entry.id   AF-A0A1Y3EY03-F1
#
_cell.length_a   1.000
_cell.length_b   1.000
_cell.length_c   1.000
_cell.angle_alpha   90.00
_cell.angle_beta   90.00
_cell.angle_gamma   90.00
#
_symmetry.space_group_name_H-M   'P 1'
#
loop_
_entity.id
_entity.type
_entity.pdbx_description
1 polymer ?
#
loop_
_entity_poly.entity_id
_entity_poly.type
_entity_poly.pdbx_seq_one_letter_code
_entity_poly.pdbx_strand_id
1 'polypeptide(L)'
;MNSETAACTKRYVTMGLLGTYNGDVKDEFIASDCSKIHITQSRSEENSRTIHHQFGMKWDVNRAHVSNLFGSKPEPLYYPNLFYQQNFSPVFDPWAFTNFTPLEVLIFSREQEVQVTCQGVYSCMYDYLVSGRRDFALDTLSSEKKFEYDKLKGEQKTLIVFFAKKAVSCGPLEKNFGVIKYPLGNNYLDGVTVTFTCQTEYFIHGNEQRHCINGSWSPGWWAWCRSRTEEIALKWMTGIVVSLAFILVLTFTFLQLQRIRKRNLALRHKLNLGITSSANLP
;
A
#
# COMPACT_ATOMS: atom_id res chain seq x y z
N MET A 1 -36.92 -14.71 -15.68
CA MET A 1 -35.95 -13.66 -15.28
C MET A 1 -35.19 -13.29 -16.53
N ASN A 2 -35.40 -12.07 -17.04
CA ASN A 2 -34.88 -11.64 -18.33
C ASN A 2 -33.35 -11.49 -18.28
N SER A 3 -32.67 -11.87 -19.37
CA SER A 3 -31.22 -11.91 -19.55
C SER A 3 -30.48 -10.59 -19.27
N GLU A 4 -31.20 -9.46 -19.20
CA GLU A 4 -30.62 -8.12 -19.10
C GLU A 4 -30.22 -7.74 -17.66
N THR A 5 -30.87 -8.31 -16.63
CA THR A 5 -30.55 -8.00 -15.21
C THR A 5 -29.32 -8.74 -14.68
N ALA A 6 -28.77 -9.68 -15.44
CA ALA A 6 -27.59 -10.46 -15.06
C ALA A 6 -26.25 -9.75 -15.31
N ALA A 7 -26.23 -8.72 -16.17
CA ALA A 7 -24.98 -8.05 -16.58
C ALA A 7 -24.41 -7.12 -15.49
N CYS A 8 -25.28 -6.46 -14.72
CA CYS A 8 -24.88 -5.54 -13.63
C CYS A 8 -24.76 -6.20 -12.24
N THR A 9 -25.15 -7.48 -12.11
CA THR A 9 -25.16 -8.18 -10.81
C THR A 9 -23.84 -8.88 -10.49
N LYS A 10 -22.85 -8.85 -11.39
CA LYS A 10 -21.51 -9.34 -11.11
C LYS A 10 -20.67 -8.21 -10.50
N ARG A 11 -20.05 -8.48 -9.34
CA ARG A 11 -19.07 -7.59 -8.67
C ARG A 11 -17.81 -7.43 -9.53
N TYR A 12 -17.86 -6.62 -10.59
CA TYR A 12 -16.69 -6.22 -11.34
C TYR A 12 -16.40 -4.73 -11.13
N VAL A 13 -15.12 -4.37 -11.23
CA VAL A 13 -14.58 -3.05 -10.85
C VAL A 13 -14.73 -2.03 -11.98
N THR A 14 -14.97 -2.49 -13.22
CA THR A 14 -15.09 -1.63 -14.42
C THR A 14 -16.27 -2.09 -15.28
N MET A 15 -16.97 -1.13 -15.91
CA MET A 15 -18.05 -1.35 -16.86
C MET A 15 -18.00 -0.26 -17.94
N GLY A 16 -18.80 -0.37 -19.00
CA GLY A 16 -18.92 0.65 -20.02
C GLY A 16 -18.42 0.21 -21.38
N LEU A 17 -17.63 1.06 -22.04
CA LEU A 17 -17.21 0.89 -23.43
C LEU A 17 -16.40 -0.39 -23.63
N LEU A 18 -15.56 -0.73 -22.65
CA LEU A 18 -14.65 -1.88 -22.65
C LEU A 18 -15.06 -2.97 -21.64
N GLY A 19 -16.32 -2.92 -21.17
CA GLY A 19 -16.85 -3.87 -20.23
C GLY A 19 -15.94 -4.09 -19.01
N THR A 20 -15.53 -5.35 -18.81
CA THR A 20 -14.68 -5.77 -17.68
C THR A 20 -13.22 -6.05 -18.05
N TYR A 21 -12.75 -5.59 -19.21
CA TYR A 21 -11.40 -5.86 -19.73
C TYR A 21 -11.04 -7.36 -19.82
N ASN A 22 -12.05 -8.21 -20.00
CA ASN A 22 -11.90 -9.67 -20.11
C ASN A 22 -11.87 -10.17 -21.56
N GLY A 23 -12.02 -9.27 -22.54
CA GLY A 23 -12.12 -9.60 -23.97
C GLY A 23 -13.47 -10.20 -24.40
N ASP A 24 -14.50 -10.17 -23.56
CA ASP A 24 -15.86 -10.61 -23.90
C ASP A 24 -16.69 -9.46 -24.48
N VAL A 25 -16.86 -9.45 -25.80
CA VAL A 25 -17.69 -8.47 -26.53
C VAL A 25 -19.14 -8.42 -25.99
N LYS A 26 -19.61 -9.46 -25.27
CA LYS A 26 -20.97 -9.47 -24.71
C LYS A 26 -21.15 -8.49 -23.54
N ASP A 27 -20.08 -8.09 -22.86
CA ASP A 27 -20.14 -7.14 -21.74
C ASP A 27 -19.66 -5.72 -22.11
N GLU A 28 -19.38 -5.47 -23.39
CA GLU A 28 -19.12 -4.15 -23.94
C GLU A 28 -20.41 -3.34 -24.13
N PHE A 29 -20.28 -2.00 -24.15
CA PHE A 29 -21.37 -1.04 -24.35
C PHE A 29 -22.53 -1.16 -23.35
N ILE A 30 -22.22 -1.54 -22.10
CA ILE A 30 -23.18 -1.49 -20.99
C ILE A 30 -23.26 -0.05 -20.49
N ALA A 31 -24.44 0.55 -20.52
CA ALA A 31 -24.67 1.88 -19.96
C ALA A 31 -24.74 1.87 -18.42
N SER A 32 -24.69 3.06 -17.80
CA SER A 32 -24.79 3.24 -16.34
C SER A 32 -26.09 2.70 -15.73
N ASP A 33 -27.17 2.64 -16.52
CA ASP A 33 -28.47 2.07 -16.15
C ASP A 33 -28.58 0.57 -16.45
N CYS A 34 -27.45 -0.08 -16.77
CA CYS A 34 -27.37 -1.50 -17.10
C CYS A 34 -28.02 -1.91 -18.41
N SER A 35 -28.45 -0.96 -19.24
CA SER A 35 -28.93 -1.27 -20.59
C SER A 35 -27.76 -1.61 -21.50
N LYS A 36 -27.90 -2.69 -22.29
CA LYS A 36 -26.93 -3.06 -23.32
C LYS A 36 -27.29 -2.39 -24.63
N ILE A 37 -26.30 -1.77 -25.28
CA ILE A 37 -26.52 -1.05 -26.53
C ILE A 37 -25.96 -1.86 -27.68
N HIS A 38 -26.85 -2.21 -28.59
CA HIS A 38 -26.51 -2.98 -29.77
C HIS A 38 -26.01 -2.04 -30.86
N ILE A 39 -24.73 -2.19 -31.21
CA ILE A 39 -24.08 -1.41 -32.25
C ILE A 39 -23.68 -2.36 -33.36
N THR A 40 -24.03 -2.04 -34.59
CA THR A 40 -23.50 -2.73 -35.77
C THR A 40 -22.10 -2.17 -36.08
N GLN A 41 -21.16 -3.03 -36.49
CA GLN A 41 -19.76 -2.61 -36.76
C GLN A 41 -19.60 -1.64 -37.94
N SER A 42 -20.69 -1.20 -38.58
CA SER A 42 -20.64 -0.21 -39.65
C SER A 42 -20.35 1.19 -39.10
N ARG A 43 -19.44 1.91 -39.74
CA ARG A 43 -19.08 3.29 -39.42
C ARG A 43 -20.09 4.26 -40.06
N SER A 44 -21.33 4.26 -39.56
CA SER A 44 -22.42 5.13 -40.04
C SER A 44 -22.71 6.27 -39.06
N GLU A 45 -23.23 7.39 -39.57
CA GLU A 45 -23.71 8.52 -38.76
C GLU A 45 -24.76 8.06 -37.72
N GLU A 46 -25.68 7.19 -38.15
CA GLU A 46 -26.74 6.62 -37.31
C GLU A 46 -26.17 5.84 -36.11
N ASN A 47 -25.11 5.06 -36.34
CA ASN A 47 -24.43 4.32 -35.29
C ASN A 47 -23.71 5.26 -34.32
N SER A 48 -22.98 6.26 -34.83
CA SER A 48 -22.32 7.28 -34.01
C SER A 48 -23.32 8.06 -33.15
N ARG A 49 -24.49 8.42 -33.71
CA ARG A 49 -25.58 9.09 -33.02
C ARG A 49 -26.17 8.21 -31.91
N THR A 50 -26.37 6.93 -32.21
CA THR A 50 -26.85 5.93 -31.26
C THR A 50 -25.89 5.77 -30.09
N ILE A 51 -24.59 5.61 -30.36
CA ILE A 51 -23.54 5.52 -29.34
C ILE A 51 -23.55 6.78 -28.46
N HIS A 52 -23.59 7.96 -29.05
CA HIS A 52 -23.57 9.19 -28.26
C HIS A 52 -24.78 9.31 -27.33
N HIS A 53 -26.01 9.20 -27.88
CA HIS A 53 -27.22 9.47 -27.11
C HIS A 53 -27.63 8.31 -26.20
N GLN A 54 -27.52 7.07 -26.69
CA GLN A 54 -27.96 5.91 -25.92
C GLN A 54 -26.88 5.45 -24.95
N PHE A 55 -25.58 5.56 -25.29
CA PHE A 55 -24.47 5.10 -24.44
C PHE A 55 -23.77 6.27 -23.72
N GLY A 56 -23.13 7.18 -24.46
CA GLY A 56 -22.25 8.21 -23.91
C GLY A 56 -22.94 9.16 -22.94
N MET A 57 -24.13 9.66 -23.30
CA MET A 57 -24.92 10.56 -22.46
C MET A 57 -25.41 9.91 -21.16
N LYS A 58 -25.50 8.57 -21.09
CA LYS A 58 -25.84 7.87 -19.84
C LYS A 58 -24.68 7.84 -18.85
N TRP A 59 -23.44 7.99 -19.34
CA TRP A 59 -22.23 8.08 -18.51
C TRP A 59 -21.86 9.53 -18.14
N ASP A 60 -22.73 10.50 -18.44
CA ASP A 60 -22.53 11.91 -18.09
C ASP A 60 -22.43 12.08 -16.57
N VAL A 61 -21.29 12.58 -16.09
CA VAL A 61 -21.02 12.80 -14.67
C VAL A 61 -21.50 14.20 -14.26
N ASN A 62 -22.25 14.29 -13.16
CA ASN A 62 -22.91 15.52 -12.74
C ASN A 62 -21.91 16.69 -12.57
N ARG A 63 -22.18 17.80 -13.25
CA ARG A 63 -21.21 18.82 -13.72
C ARG A 63 -20.62 19.77 -12.67
N ALA A 64 -20.91 19.58 -11.38
CA ALA A 64 -20.53 20.55 -10.36
C ALA A 64 -19.06 20.47 -9.92
N HIS A 65 -18.42 19.30 -10.01
CA HIS A 65 -17.08 19.05 -9.43
C HIS A 65 -16.21 18.09 -10.26
N VAL A 66 -16.19 18.23 -11.59
CA VAL A 66 -15.31 17.41 -12.43
C VAL A 66 -13.97 18.11 -12.58
N SER A 67 -12.92 17.53 -12.01
CA SER A 67 -11.53 17.92 -12.33
C SER A 67 -11.23 17.53 -13.77
N ASN A 68 -10.34 18.27 -14.45
CA ASN A 68 -9.94 17.92 -15.81
C ASN A 68 -9.39 16.48 -15.85
N LEU A 69 -10.17 15.53 -16.38
CA LEU A 69 -9.83 14.10 -16.46
C LEU A 69 -8.60 13.83 -17.34
N PHE A 70 -8.26 14.77 -18.23
CA PHE A 70 -7.12 14.68 -19.14
C PHE A 70 -6.02 15.71 -18.79
N GLY A 71 -6.16 16.39 -17.65
CA GLY A 71 -5.15 17.33 -17.16
C GLY A 71 -4.09 16.62 -16.32
N SER A 72 -2.84 17.06 -16.46
CA SER A 72 -1.73 16.60 -15.61
C SER A 72 -1.94 16.94 -14.12
N LYS A 73 -2.74 17.99 -13.86
CA LYS A 73 -3.12 18.44 -12.53
C LYS A 73 -4.65 18.46 -12.41
N PRO A 74 -5.20 18.00 -11.28
CA PRO A 74 -6.62 18.14 -10.99
C PRO A 74 -6.93 19.61 -10.67
N GLU A 75 -7.04 20.42 -11.70
CA GLU A 75 -7.50 21.81 -11.59
C GLU A 75 -9.01 21.85 -11.88
N PRO A 76 -9.80 22.58 -11.06
CA PRO A 76 -11.19 22.84 -11.39
C PRO A 76 -11.22 23.65 -12.68
N LEU A 77 -12.05 23.23 -13.64
CA LEU A 77 -12.34 24.07 -14.80
C LEU A 77 -12.89 25.41 -14.27
N TYR A 78 -12.18 26.51 -14.50
CA TYR A 78 -12.70 27.85 -14.21
C TYR A 78 -13.88 28.09 -15.16
N TYR A 79 -15.09 28.20 -14.61
CA TYR A 79 -16.34 28.41 -15.35
C TYR A 79 -16.68 27.29 -16.36
N PRO A 80 -16.98 26.05 -15.91
CA PRO A 80 -17.43 24.97 -16.80
C PRO A 80 -18.68 25.38 -17.61
N ASN A 81 -19.46 26.32 -17.06
CA ASN A 81 -20.66 26.90 -17.67
C ASN A 81 -20.40 27.71 -18.95
N LEU A 82 -19.16 28.16 -19.22
CA LEU A 82 -18.80 28.87 -20.46
C LEU A 82 -18.58 27.92 -21.64
N PHE A 83 -18.17 26.67 -21.37
CA PHE A 83 -17.97 25.62 -22.37
C PHE A 83 -19.14 24.63 -22.45
N TYR A 84 -20.02 24.66 -21.45
CA TYR A 84 -21.21 23.83 -21.37
C TYR A 84 -22.38 24.47 -22.13
N GLN A 85 -22.52 24.10 -23.41
CA GLN A 85 -23.74 24.33 -24.16
C GLN A 85 -24.72 23.18 -23.89
N GLN A 86 -25.87 23.47 -23.25
CA GLN A 86 -26.91 22.47 -22.97
C GLN A 86 -27.50 21.84 -24.25
N ASN A 87 -27.37 22.54 -25.37
CA ASN A 87 -27.84 22.12 -26.69
C ASN A 87 -26.70 21.66 -27.61
N PHE A 88 -25.50 21.41 -27.07
CA PHE A 88 -24.40 20.89 -27.87
C PHE A 88 -24.78 19.51 -28.44
N SER A 89 -24.74 19.38 -29.76
CA SER A 89 -24.82 18.12 -30.46
C SER A 89 -23.55 17.96 -31.29
N PRO A 90 -22.73 16.92 -31.06
CA PRO A 90 -21.52 16.72 -31.83
C PRO A 90 -21.87 16.35 -33.27
N VAL A 91 -20.94 16.61 -34.18
CA VAL A 91 -21.04 16.12 -35.56
C VAL A 91 -20.76 14.62 -35.56
N PHE A 92 -21.76 13.81 -35.92
CA PHE A 92 -21.69 12.34 -35.85
C PHE A 92 -20.96 11.68 -37.02
N ASP A 93 -20.87 12.39 -38.13
CA ASP A 93 -20.02 12.03 -39.27
C ASP A 93 -19.28 13.28 -39.78
N PRO A 94 -18.11 13.60 -39.21
CA PRO A 94 -17.32 14.74 -39.66
C PRO A 94 -16.74 14.54 -41.07
N TRP A 95 -16.78 13.32 -41.61
CA TRP A 95 -16.22 12.96 -42.91
C TRP A 95 -17.26 12.94 -44.04
N ALA A 96 -18.56 12.89 -43.72
CA ALA A 96 -19.66 12.92 -44.71
C ALA A 96 -19.60 14.13 -45.67
N PHE A 97 -19.05 15.26 -45.21
CA PHE A 97 -19.02 16.52 -45.97
C PHE A 97 -17.61 17.04 -46.23
N THR A 98 -16.57 16.27 -45.92
CA THR A 98 -15.18 16.70 -46.10
C THR A 98 -14.43 15.70 -46.98
N ASN A 99 -14.02 16.13 -48.17
CA ASN A 99 -13.00 15.44 -48.99
C ASN A 99 -11.58 15.57 -48.39
N PHE A 100 -11.48 15.75 -47.07
CA PHE A 100 -10.26 16.14 -46.38
C PHE A 100 -10.13 15.32 -45.12
N THR A 101 -9.00 14.66 -44.94
CA THR A 101 -8.71 14.04 -43.64
C THR A 101 -8.36 15.17 -42.65
N PRO A 102 -9.05 15.28 -41.50
CA PRO A 102 -8.80 16.37 -40.54
C PRO A 102 -7.35 16.39 -40.01
N LEU A 103 -6.69 15.23 -40.06
CA LEU A 103 -5.30 15.08 -39.64
C LEU A 103 -4.35 15.81 -40.61
N GLU A 104 -4.59 15.78 -41.92
CA GLU A 104 -3.71 16.42 -42.90
C GLU A 104 -3.67 17.95 -42.71
N VAL A 105 -4.80 18.62 -42.46
CA VAL A 105 -4.81 20.09 -42.29
C VAL A 105 -4.15 20.54 -40.97
N LEU A 106 -4.30 19.76 -39.90
CA LEU A 106 -3.64 20.02 -38.62
C LEU A 106 -2.12 19.74 -38.70
N ILE A 107 -1.72 18.67 -39.39
CA ILE A 107 -0.32 18.30 -39.57
C ILE A 107 0.41 19.37 -40.38
N PHE A 108 -0.12 19.80 -41.53
CA PHE A 108 0.61 20.71 -42.43
C PHE A 108 0.64 22.18 -41.99
N SER A 109 -0.37 22.66 -41.25
CA SER A 109 -0.40 24.08 -40.82
C SER A 109 0.35 24.35 -39.51
N ARG A 110 0.50 23.35 -38.65
CA ARG A 110 1.07 23.50 -37.30
C ARG A 110 2.37 22.74 -37.07
N GLU A 111 2.92 22.05 -38.06
CA GLU A 111 4.15 21.25 -37.88
C GLU A 111 5.29 22.04 -37.23
N GLN A 112 5.59 23.25 -37.73
CA GLN A 112 6.64 24.10 -37.19
C GLN A 112 6.34 24.55 -35.75
N GLU A 113 5.09 24.92 -35.47
CA GLU A 113 4.65 25.34 -34.13
C GLU A 113 4.74 24.18 -33.13
N VAL A 114 4.32 22.98 -33.54
CA VAL A 114 4.37 21.76 -32.75
C VAL A 114 5.81 21.35 -32.48
N GLN A 115 6.67 21.34 -33.50
CA GLN A 115 8.08 21.00 -33.36
C GLN A 115 8.81 21.97 -32.42
N VAL A 116 8.58 23.28 -32.55
CA VAL A 116 9.18 24.30 -31.67
C VAL A 116 8.62 24.20 -30.25
N THR A 117 7.30 24.04 -30.09
CA THR A 117 6.68 23.93 -28.76
C THR A 117 7.15 22.68 -28.03
N CYS A 118 7.15 21.54 -28.71
CA CYS A 118 7.44 20.24 -28.11
C CYS A 118 8.92 19.88 -28.11
N GLN A 119 9.78 20.66 -28.78
CA GLN A 119 11.23 20.44 -28.82
C GLN A 119 11.58 19.02 -29.30
N GLY A 120 10.80 18.48 -30.24
CA GLY A 120 10.96 17.13 -30.78
C GLY A 120 10.51 15.98 -29.85
N VAL A 121 9.89 16.26 -28.71
CA VAL A 121 9.36 15.22 -27.81
C VAL A 121 8.07 14.63 -28.38
N TYR A 122 8.12 13.36 -28.77
CA TYR A 122 7.01 12.66 -29.43
C TYR A 122 5.70 12.71 -28.63
N SER A 123 5.72 12.42 -27.33
CA SER A 123 4.53 12.43 -26.47
C SER A 123 3.84 13.80 -26.47
N CYS A 124 4.63 14.88 -26.38
CA CYS A 124 4.10 16.25 -26.49
C CYS A 124 3.51 16.52 -27.88
N MET A 125 4.20 16.10 -28.95
CA MET A 125 3.73 16.33 -30.32
C MET A 125 2.41 15.60 -30.57
N TYR A 126 2.31 14.36 -30.10
CA TYR A 126 1.09 13.56 -30.16
C TYR A 126 -0.07 14.27 -29.44
N ASP A 127 0.14 14.68 -28.19
CA ASP A 127 -0.90 15.35 -27.41
C ASP A 127 -1.30 16.69 -28.04
N TYR A 128 -0.35 17.45 -28.59
CA TYR A 128 -0.64 18.68 -29.32
C TYR A 128 -1.54 18.41 -30.53
N LEU A 129 -1.18 17.44 -31.36
CA LEU A 129 -1.89 17.13 -32.61
C LEU A 129 -3.29 16.55 -32.34
N VAL A 130 -3.44 15.70 -31.33
CA VAL A 130 -4.71 15.05 -31.00
C VAL A 130 -5.65 15.99 -30.25
N SER A 131 -5.14 16.77 -29.30
CA SER A 131 -5.97 17.69 -28.51
C SER A 131 -6.21 19.04 -29.20
N GLY A 132 -5.36 19.41 -30.17
CA GLY A 132 -5.32 20.74 -30.78
C GLY A 132 -4.92 21.86 -29.80
N ARG A 133 -4.51 21.52 -28.58
CA ARG A 133 -4.33 22.39 -27.41
C ARG A 133 -2.85 22.46 -27.01
N ARG A 134 -2.27 23.66 -27.08
CA ARG A 134 -0.86 23.91 -26.75
C ARG A 134 -0.57 23.70 -25.26
N ASP A 135 -1.51 24.05 -24.40
CA ASP A 135 -1.44 23.88 -22.94
C ASP A 135 -1.23 22.41 -22.55
N PHE A 136 -1.99 21.50 -23.14
CA PHE A 136 -1.89 20.07 -22.84
C PHE A 136 -0.54 19.48 -23.30
N ALA A 137 -0.09 19.89 -24.48
CA ALA A 137 1.21 19.48 -25.00
C ALA A 137 2.37 19.95 -24.09
N LEU A 138 2.33 21.19 -23.62
CA LEU A 138 3.35 21.75 -22.73
C LEU A 138 3.39 21.05 -21.36
N ASP A 139 2.23 20.65 -20.84
CA ASP A 139 2.14 19.85 -19.62
C ASP A 139 2.84 18.49 -19.80
N THR A 140 2.56 17.80 -20.91
CA THR A 140 3.22 16.53 -21.28
C THR A 140 4.73 16.73 -21.45
N LEU A 141 5.17 17.78 -22.15
CA LEU A 141 6.58 18.12 -22.29
C LEU A 141 7.27 18.32 -20.93
N SER A 142 6.62 19.05 -20.03
CA SER A 142 7.18 19.30 -18.69
C SER A 142 7.32 18.00 -17.89
N SER A 143 6.37 17.09 -18.04
CA SER A 143 6.36 15.79 -17.38
C SER A 143 7.45 14.86 -17.92
N GLU A 144 7.62 14.81 -19.24
CA GLU A 144 8.69 14.05 -19.91
C GLU A 144 10.08 14.57 -19.51
N LYS A 145 10.28 15.90 -19.53
CA LYS A 145 11.55 16.49 -19.10
C LYS A 145 11.85 16.22 -17.63
N LYS A 146 10.83 16.27 -16.77
CA LYS A 146 11.00 15.91 -15.35
C LYS A 146 11.38 14.44 -15.20
N PHE A 147 10.73 13.55 -15.95
CA PHE A 147 11.06 12.13 -15.95
C PHE A 147 12.50 11.89 -16.40
N GLU A 148 12.95 12.48 -17.51
CA GLU A 148 14.34 12.36 -17.97
C GLU A 148 15.34 12.97 -16.98
N TYR A 149 15.01 14.10 -16.34
CA TYR A 149 15.83 14.67 -15.27
C TYR A 149 15.93 13.73 -14.06
N ASP A 150 14.81 13.15 -13.61
CA ASP A 150 14.76 12.22 -12.49
C ASP A 150 15.48 10.90 -12.82
N LYS A 151 15.36 10.41 -14.06
CA LYS A 151 16.10 9.27 -14.59
C LYS A 151 17.59 9.54 -14.61
N LEU A 152 18.04 10.67 -15.15
CA LEU A 152 19.44 11.09 -15.12
C LEU A 152 19.96 11.24 -13.70
N LYS A 153 19.16 11.75 -12.76
CA LYS A 153 19.54 11.82 -11.35
C LYS A 153 19.65 10.44 -10.71
N GLY A 154 18.78 9.50 -11.10
CA GLY A 154 18.87 8.09 -10.73
C GLY A 154 20.12 7.42 -11.32
N GLU A 155 20.41 7.67 -12.60
CA GLU A 155 21.56 7.13 -13.33
C GLU A 155 22.87 7.78 -12.91
N GLN A 156 22.92 9.09 -12.60
CA GLN A 156 24.09 9.79 -12.10
C GLN A 156 24.36 9.46 -10.63
N LYS A 157 23.31 9.23 -9.83
CA LYS A 157 23.49 8.50 -8.56
C LYS A 157 24.13 7.15 -8.83
N THR A 158 23.73 6.44 -9.89
CA THR A 158 24.29 5.14 -10.30
C THR A 158 25.72 5.25 -10.89
N LEU A 159 26.11 6.37 -11.53
CA LEU A 159 27.42 6.63 -12.14
C LEU A 159 28.47 7.15 -11.14
N ILE A 160 28.07 7.96 -10.17
CA ILE A 160 28.93 8.24 -8.99
C ILE A 160 29.11 6.92 -8.19
N VAL A 161 28.09 6.05 -8.24
CA VAL A 161 28.06 4.66 -7.77
C VAL A 161 28.73 3.67 -8.74
N PHE A 162 29.26 4.08 -9.90
CA PHE A 162 30.14 3.18 -10.66
C PHE A 162 31.47 2.94 -9.91
N PHE A 163 31.81 3.80 -8.93
CA PHE A 163 32.78 3.47 -7.87
C PHE A 163 32.14 2.86 -6.60
N ALA A 164 30.82 2.81 -6.49
CA ALA A 164 30.09 2.29 -5.33
C ALA A 164 28.81 1.50 -5.71
N LYS A 165 28.93 0.31 -6.31
CA LYS A 165 27.92 -0.78 -6.41
C LYS A 165 26.50 -0.40 -6.90
N LYS A 166 26.05 -0.98 -8.02
CA LYS A 166 24.65 -1.08 -8.48
C LYS A 166 23.63 -0.85 -7.35
N ALA A 167 22.72 0.12 -7.48
CA ALA A 167 21.70 0.40 -6.47
C ALA A 167 20.75 -0.81 -6.30
N VAL A 168 21.09 -1.72 -5.38
CA VAL A 168 20.28 -2.89 -5.06
C VAL A 168 19.31 -2.51 -3.94
N SER A 169 18.01 -2.80 -4.12
CA SER A 169 17.00 -2.62 -3.09
C SER A 169 16.84 -3.93 -2.29
N CYS A 170 16.70 -3.85 -0.96
CA CYS A 170 16.33 -5.00 -0.13
C CYS A 170 14.81 -5.24 -0.07
N GLY A 171 14.02 -4.42 -0.78
CA GLY A 171 12.56 -4.49 -0.74
C GLY A 171 11.97 -4.02 0.60
N PRO A 172 10.67 -4.26 0.80
CA PRO A 172 9.97 -3.82 2.00
C PRO A 172 10.40 -4.64 3.22
N LEU A 173 10.78 -3.94 4.30
CA LEU A 173 10.99 -4.56 5.60
C LEU A 173 9.66 -4.62 6.36
N GLU A 174 9.22 -5.85 6.63
CA GLU A 174 8.05 -6.15 7.44
C GLU A 174 8.29 -5.84 8.93
N LYS A 175 7.21 -5.52 9.65
CA LYS A 175 7.24 -5.17 11.07
C LYS A 175 5.97 -5.68 11.75
N ASN A 176 6.06 -5.95 13.05
CA ASN A 176 4.89 -6.31 13.83
C ASN A 176 3.99 -5.11 14.14
N PHE A 177 2.76 -5.40 14.58
CA PHE A 177 1.82 -4.39 15.05
C PHE A 177 2.42 -3.58 16.21
N GLY A 178 2.17 -2.27 16.22
CA GLY A 178 2.70 -1.34 17.23
C GLY A 178 4.16 -0.91 17.05
N VAL A 179 4.94 -1.63 16.23
CA VAL A 179 6.33 -1.26 15.90
C VAL A 179 6.32 -0.18 14.81
N ILE A 180 7.20 0.80 14.94
CA ILE A 180 7.47 1.88 14.00
C ILE A 180 8.86 1.64 13.41
N LYS A 181 9.06 1.92 12.13
CA LYS A 181 10.36 1.78 11.45
C LYS A 181 10.88 3.15 11.02
N TYR A 182 12.18 3.37 11.17
CA TYR A 182 12.83 4.62 10.80
C TYR A 182 14.12 4.37 10.00
N PRO A 183 14.35 5.04 8.86
CA PRO A 183 13.48 6.04 8.22
C PRO A 183 12.18 5.42 7.67
N LEU A 184 11.12 6.22 7.61
CA LEU A 184 9.81 5.79 7.10
C LEU A 184 9.91 5.50 5.60
N GLY A 185 9.36 4.37 5.15
CA GLY A 185 9.33 4.00 3.74
C GLY A 185 9.25 2.49 3.52
N ASN A 186 9.12 2.09 2.26
CA ASN A 186 9.11 0.67 1.85
C ASN A 186 10.23 0.32 0.86
N ASN A 187 10.92 1.33 0.32
CA ASN A 187 11.98 1.15 -0.68
C ASN A 187 13.32 1.52 -0.05
N TYR A 188 14.02 0.51 0.45
CA TYR A 188 15.29 0.65 1.14
C TYR A 188 16.43 0.15 0.24
N LEU A 189 17.43 1.01 0.02
CA LEU A 189 18.61 0.70 -0.78
C LEU A 189 19.73 0.08 0.06
N ASP A 190 20.61 -0.65 -0.61
CA ASP A 190 21.80 -1.27 -0.02
C ASP A 190 22.60 -0.28 0.84
N GLY A 191 23.03 -0.72 2.02
CA GLY A 191 23.75 0.09 3.00
C GLY A 191 22.87 0.89 3.97
N VAL A 192 21.54 0.90 3.81
CA VAL A 192 20.66 1.56 4.79
C VAL A 192 20.50 0.74 6.07
N THR A 193 20.45 1.44 7.20
CA THR A 193 20.10 0.88 8.51
C THR A 193 18.70 1.35 8.88
N VAL A 194 17.80 0.41 9.13
CA VAL A 194 16.45 0.66 9.61
C VAL A 194 16.40 0.35 11.10
N THR A 195 15.96 1.33 11.88
CA THR A 195 15.76 1.20 13.31
C THR A 195 14.28 1.02 13.61
N PHE A 196 13.94 -0.01 14.37
CA PHE A 196 12.63 -0.25 14.92
C PHE A 196 12.49 0.48 16.25
N THR A 197 11.34 1.11 16.44
CA THR A 197 10.97 1.79 17.68
C THR A 197 9.53 1.45 18.04
N CYS A 198 9.16 1.58 19.29
CA CYS A 198 7.78 1.45 19.74
C CYS A 198 7.20 2.83 20.06
N GLN A 199 5.87 2.93 20.12
CA GLN A 199 5.21 4.12 20.65
C GLN A 199 5.64 4.39 22.10
N THR A 200 5.51 5.64 22.54
CA THR A 200 5.70 6.02 23.95
C THR A 200 4.84 5.13 24.86
N GLU A 201 5.34 4.75 26.03
CA GLU A 201 4.76 3.79 26.98
C GLU A 201 4.92 2.28 26.65
N TYR A 202 5.67 1.94 25.61
CA TYR A 202 6.03 0.56 25.28
C TYR A 202 7.54 0.32 25.33
N PHE A 203 7.93 -0.88 25.74
CA PHE A 203 9.31 -1.36 25.61
C PHE A 203 9.45 -2.18 24.33
N ILE A 204 10.54 -1.95 23.62
CA ILE A 204 10.92 -2.72 22.45
C ILE A 204 11.69 -3.98 22.88
N HIS A 205 11.43 -5.08 22.19
CA HIS A 205 12.13 -6.34 22.33
C HIS A 205 12.54 -6.86 20.96
N GLY A 206 13.54 -7.74 20.92
CA GLY A 206 14.12 -8.28 19.69
C GLY A 206 15.28 -7.43 19.19
N ASN A 207 15.58 -7.52 17.89
CA ASN A 207 16.64 -6.72 17.27
C ASN A 207 16.07 -5.37 16.83
N GLU A 208 16.55 -4.29 17.46
CA GLU A 208 16.12 -2.92 17.18
C GLU A 208 16.62 -2.38 15.84
N GLN A 209 17.64 -3.00 15.24
CA GLN A 209 18.23 -2.54 13.98
C GLN A 209 18.29 -3.67 12.95
N ARG A 210 18.03 -3.32 11.69
CA ARG A 210 18.21 -4.17 10.51
C ARG A 210 18.99 -3.42 9.45
N HIS A 211 19.95 -4.10 8.84
CA HIS A 211 20.78 -3.54 7.79
C HIS A 211 20.40 -4.16 6.45
N CYS A 212 20.28 -3.34 5.41
CA CYS A 212 20.16 -3.80 4.04
C CYS A 212 21.58 -4.07 3.50
N ILE A 213 21.88 -5.33 3.19
CA ILE A 213 23.21 -5.79 2.74
C ILE A 213 23.05 -6.63 1.48
N ASN A 214 23.63 -6.15 0.39
CA ASN A 214 23.62 -6.77 -0.94
C ASN A 214 22.22 -7.17 -1.43
N GLY A 215 21.20 -6.35 -1.14
CA GLY A 215 19.81 -6.63 -1.52
C GLY A 215 19.05 -7.60 -0.62
N SER A 216 19.60 -7.97 0.53
CA SER A 216 18.90 -8.76 1.55
C SER A 216 19.01 -8.13 2.93
N TRP A 217 18.00 -8.33 3.77
CA TRP A 217 18.01 -7.85 5.15
C TRP A 217 18.91 -8.71 6.04
N SER A 218 19.70 -8.08 6.91
CA SER A 218 20.52 -8.76 7.90
C SER A 218 19.65 -9.70 8.77
N PRO A 219 20.12 -10.89 9.16
CA PRO A 219 19.35 -11.81 10.00
C PRO A 219 19.14 -11.26 11.43
N GLY A 220 18.15 -11.79 12.14
CA GLY A 220 17.84 -11.40 13.52
C GLY A 220 16.43 -11.81 13.93
N TRP A 221 16.10 -11.54 15.19
CA TRP A 221 14.76 -11.67 15.75
C TRP A 221 13.88 -10.49 15.32
N TRP A 222 12.57 -10.73 15.26
CA TRP A 222 11.59 -9.71 14.93
C TRP A 222 11.45 -8.72 16.10
N ALA A 223 11.37 -7.43 15.78
CA ALA A 223 11.09 -6.40 16.78
C ALA A 223 9.61 -6.43 17.16
N TRP A 224 9.32 -6.20 18.45
CA TRP A 224 7.96 -6.08 18.95
C TRP A 224 7.87 -5.22 20.20
N CYS A 225 6.65 -4.79 20.51
CA CYS A 225 6.36 -3.87 21.59
C CYS A 225 5.56 -4.55 22.68
N ARG A 226 5.98 -4.37 23.94
CA ARG A 226 5.21 -4.72 25.14
C ARG A 226 4.88 -3.47 25.94
N SER A 227 3.69 -3.39 26.51
CA SER A 227 3.33 -2.24 27.36
C SER A 227 4.20 -2.21 28.62
N ARG A 228 4.60 -1.01 29.04
CA ARG A 228 5.43 -0.81 30.24
C ARG A 228 4.75 -1.34 31.50
N THR A 229 3.43 -1.20 31.61
CA THR A 229 2.64 -1.68 32.76
C THR A 229 2.67 -3.20 32.87
N GLU A 230 2.51 -3.94 31.77
CA GLU A 230 2.59 -5.40 31.76
C GLU A 230 3.99 -5.91 32.08
N GLU A 231 5.02 -5.29 31.51
CA GLU A 231 6.43 -5.57 31.80
C GLU A 231 6.75 -5.42 33.29
N ILE A 232 6.31 -4.31 33.88
CA ILE A 232 6.51 -4.03 35.30
C ILE A 232 5.74 -5.05 36.14
N ALA A 233 4.47 -5.31 35.82
CA ALA A 233 3.64 -6.28 36.53
C ALA A 233 4.27 -7.69 36.51
N LEU A 234 4.77 -8.15 35.35
CA LEU A 234 5.43 -9.44 35.24
C LEU A 234 6.69 -9.53 36.11
N LYS A 235 7.51 -8.47 36.16
CA LYS A 235 8.70 -8.40 37.02
C LYS A 235 8.35 -8.46 38.51
N TRP A 236 7.32 -7.74 38.94
CA TRP A 236 6.86 -7.80 40.33
C TRP A 236 6.28 -9.17 40.69
N MET A 237 5.45 -9.73 39.83
CA MET A 237 4.81 -11.03 40.07
C MET A 237 5.84 -12.15 40.16
N THR A 238 6.83 -12.17 39.25
CA THR A 238 7.93 -13.15 39.32
C THR A 238 8.76 -12.98 40.59
N GLY A 239 9.08 -11.75 41.00
CA GLY A 239 9.79 -11.48 42.25
C GLY A 239 9.05 -11.96 43.50
N ILE A 240 7.74 -11.71 43.58
CA ILE A 240 6.90 -12.17 44.70
C ILE A 240 6.85 -13.70 44.74
N VAL A 241 6.59 -14.35 43.60
CA VAL A 241 6.49 -15.82 43.52
C VAL A 241 7.80 -16.49 43.91
N VAL A 242 8.95 -15.99 43.45
CA VAL A 242 10.28 -16.52 43.80
C VAL A 242 10.56 -16.35 45.30
N SER A 243 10.20 -15.19 45.87
CA SER A 243 10.37 -14.92 47.30
C SER A 243 9.53 -15.85 48.17
N LEU A 244 8.25 -16.05 47.81
CA LEU A 244 7.36 -16.98 48.50
C LEU A 244 7.85 -18.43 48.40
N ALA A 245 8.32 -18.85 47.23
CA ALA A 245 8.91 -20.17 47.03
C ALA A 245 10.12 -20.40 47.94
N PHE A 246 10.99 -19.39 48.08
CA PHE A 246 12.16 -19.46 48.96
C PHE A 246 11.77 -19.59 50.44
N ILE A 247 10.78 -18.82 50.90
CA ILE A 247 10.27 -18.90 52.28
C ILE A 247 9.63 -20.28 52.55
N LEU A 248 8.89 -20.84 51.60
CA LEU A 248 8.32 -22.19 51.73
C LEU A 248 9.40 -23.26 51.86
N VAL A 249 10.51 -23.15 51.10
CA VAL A 249 11.64 -24.07 51.22
C VAL A 249 12.34 -23.94 52.59
N LEU A 250 12.57 -22.71 53.06
CA LEU A 250 13.18 -22.48 54.37
C LEU A 250 12.30 -22.99 55.53
N THR A 251 11.00 -22.73 55.47
CA THR A 251 10.06 -23.23 56.50
C THR A 251 9.95 -24.75 56.47
N PHE A 252 9.90 -25.36 55.28
CA PHE A 252 9.88 -26.82 55.15
C PHE A 252 11.15 -27.47 55.70
N THR A 253 12.33 -26.95 55.35
CA THR A 253 13.62 -27.45 55.87
C THR A 253 13.69 -27.31 57.39
N PHE A 254 13.25 -26.18 57.94
CA PHE A 254 13.16 -25.97 59.39
C PHE A 254 12.22 -26.97 60.08
N LEU A 255 11.03 -27.22 59.53
CA LEU A 255 10.08 -28.22 60.05
C LEU A 255 10.66 -29.63 60.03
N GLN A 256 11.42 -29.99 58.99
CA GLN A 256 12.10 -31.29 58.93
C GLN A 256 13.21 -31.41 59.98
N LEU A 257 14.03 -30.37 60.16
CA LEU A 257 15.03 -30.33 61.23
C LEU A 257 14.40 -30.43 62.61
N GLN A 258 13.27 -29.75 62.85
CA GLN A 258 12.53 -29.87 64.10
C GLN A 258 11.97 -31.29 64.32
N ARG A 259 11.43 -31.94 63.29
CA ARG A 259 10.97 -33.34 63.36
C ARG A 259 12.12 -34.29 63.71
N ILE A 260 13.28 -34.14 63.09
CA ILE A 260 14.48 -34.93 63.40
C ILE A 260 14.92 -34.69 64.85
N ARG A 261 14.98 -33.43 65.29
CA ARG A 261 15.35 -33.07 66.67
C ARG A 261 14.38 -33.68 67.69
N LYS A 262 13.06 -33.61 67.46
CA LYS A 262 12.05 -34.24 68.31
C LYS A 262 12.20 -35.77 68.36
N ARG A 263 12.44 -36.43 67.21
CA ARG A 263 12.73 -37.87 67.15
C ARG A 263 13.97 -38.25 67.96
N ASN A 264 15.05 -37.49 67.84
CA ASN A 264 16.29 -37.73 68.59
C ASN A 264 16.11 -37.52 70.09
N LEU A 265 15.33 -36.51 70.52
CA LEU A 265 14.99 -36.29 71.93
C LEU A 265 14.15 -37.44 72.49
N ALA A 266 13.15 -37.93 71.75
CA ALA A 266 12.34 -39.07 72.16
C ALA A 266 13.16 -40.37 72.28
N LEU A 267 14.12 -40.60 71.38
CA LEU A 267 15.06 -41.72 71.48
C LEU A 267 15.95 -41.62 72.72
N ARG A 268 16.49 -40.43 73.03
CA ARG A 268 17.30 -40.19 74.24
C ARG A 268 16.49 -40.42 75.53
N HIS A 269 15.23 -39.99 75.57
CA HIS A 269 14.36 -40.22 76.73
C HIS A 269 14.05 -41.72 76.93
N LYS A 270 13.85 -42.47 75.85
CA LYS A 270 13.68 -43.93 75.91
C LYS A 270 14.96 -44.65 76.39
N LEU A 271 16.14 -44.21 75.96
CA LEU A 271 17.43 -44.74 76.42
C LEU A 271 17.66 -44.47 77.92
N ASN A 272 17.36 -43.26 78.40
CA ASN A 272 17.48 -42.92 79.82
C ASN A 272 16.53 -43.75 80.71
N LEU A 273 15.30 -44.01 80.27
CA LEU A 273 14.35 -44.88 80.97
C LEU A 273 14.76 -46.38 80.96
N GLY A 274 15.41 -46.83 79.90
CA GLY A 274 15.95 -48.20 79.82
C GLY A 274 17.14 -48.42 80.77
N ILE A 275 17.99 -47.41 80.95
CA ILE A 275 19.14 -47.47 81.87
C ILE A 275 18.67 -47.45 83.34
N THR A 276 17.67 -46.65 83.70
CA THR A 276 17.11 -46.64 85.06
C THR A 276 16.37 -47.93 85.43
N SER A 277 15.81 -48.65 84.45
CA SER A 277 15.21 -49.97 84.68
C SER A 277 16.24 -51.09 84.90
N SER A 278 17.48 -50.94 84.38
CA SER A 278 18.54 -51.94 84.52
C SER A 278 19.42 -51.75 85.76
N ALA A 279 19.34 -50.59 86.44
CA ALA A 279 20.09 -50.29 87.66
C ALA A 279 19.39 -50.74 88.95
N ASN A 280 18.18 -51.30 88.86
CA ASN A 280 17.39 -51.84 89.97
C ASN A 280 17.10 -53.34 89.76
N LEU A 281 18.13 -54.17 89.66
CA LEU A 281 18.01 -55.59 89.97
C LEU A 281 19.01 -55.93 91.10
N PRO A 282 18.57 -56.63 92.17
CA PRO A 282 19.42 -57.03 93.30
C PRO A 282 20.47 -58.07 92.92
#